data_AF-X0Y5X2-F1
#
_entry.id   AF-X0Y5X2-F1
#
_cell.length_a   1.000
_cell.length_b   1.000
_cell.length_c   1.000
_cell.angle_alpha   90.00
_cell.angle_beta   90.00
_cell.angle_gamma   90.00
#
_symmetry.space_group_name_H-M   'P 1'
#
loop_
_entity.id
_entity.type
_entity.pdbx_description
1 polymer ?
#
loop_
_entity_poly.entity_id
_entity_poly.type
_entity_poly.pdbx_seq_one_letter_code
_entity_poly.pdbx_strand_id
1 'polypeptide(L)' 'EGIIRLEAFIKRMGLPTRLSEANVDASKIPEMTKVFEGRTHGAFHPLNKDDIDRIFELAK' A
#
# COMPACT_ATOMS: atom_id res chain seq x y z
N GLU A 1 -1.29 -1.86 18.58
CA GLU A 1 -2.49 -1.04 18.89
C GLU A 1 -2.95 -0.06 17.82
N GLY A 2 -2.22 1.02 17.49
CA GLY A 2 -2.76 2.09 16.62
C GLY A 2 -3.23 1.64 15.22
N ILE A 3 -2.38 0.90 14.50
CA ILE A 3 -2.68 0.39 13.15
C ILE A 3 -3.87 -0.56 13.16
N ILE A 4 -3.89 -1.52 14.09
CA ILE A 4 -4.95 -2.54 14.22
C ILE A 4 -6.32 -1.89 14.44
N ARG A 5 -6.40 -0.89 15.34
CA ARG A 5 -7.66 -0.17 15.61
C ARG A 5 -8.14 0.61 14.39
N LEU A 6 -7.22 1.20 13.62
CA LEU A 6 -7.54 1.92 12.40
C LEU A 6 -8.07 0.96 11.32
N GLU A 7 -7.40 -0.16 11.10
CA GLU A 7 -7.86 -1.18 10.13
C GLU A 7 -9.26 -1.68 10.50
N ALA A 8 -9.50 -2.00 11.78
CA ALA A 8 -10.81 -2.44 12.25
C ALA A 8 -11.90 -1.37 12.04
N PHE A 9 -11.57 -0.09 12.24
CA PHE A 9 -12.48 1.01 11.97
C PHE A 9 -12.81 1.15 10.47
N ILE A 10 -11.79 1.09 9.60
CA ILE A 10 -11.97 1.15 8.14
C ILE A 10 -12.85 -0.01 7.66
N LYS A 11 -12.59 -1.24 8.12
CA LYS A 11 -13.43 -2.41 7.82
C LYS A 11 -14.87 -2.24 8.33
N ARG A 12 -15.06 -1.67 9.52
CA ARG A 12 -16.40 -1.41 10.07
C ARG A 12 -17.21 -0.43 9.21
N MET A 13 -16.55 0.49 8.50
CA MET A 13 -17.21 1.38 7.54
C MET A 13 -17.53 0.71 6.19
N GLY A 14 -17.15 -0.57 6.01
CA GLY A 14 -17.32 -1.29 4.75
C GLY A 14 -16.23 -1.00 3.72
N LEU A 15 -15.10 -0.42 4.12
CA LEU A 15 -13.96 -0.14 3.24
C LEU A 15 -12.90 -1.25 3.34
N PRO A 16 -12.23 -1.58 2.23
CA PRO A 16 -11.15 -2.55 2.23
C PRO A 16 -9.88 -1.97 2.89
N THR A 17 -9.11 -2.86 3.51
CA THR A 17 -7.78 -2.60 4.07
C THR A 17 -6.69 -3.47 3.44
N ARG A 18 -7.09 -4.34 2.51
CA ARG A 18 -6.21 -5.17 1.68
C ARG A 18 -6.56 -4.98 0.21
N LEU A 19 -5.58 -5.14 -0.66
CA LEU A 19 -5.75 -5.05 -2.12
C LEU A 19 -6.66 -6.16 -2.64
N SER A 20 -6.54 -7.36 -2.07
CA SER A 20 -7.43 -8.49 -2.35
C SER A 20 -8.90 -8.21 -2.05
N GLU A 21 -9.21 -7.46 -0.99
CA GLU A 21 -10.59 -7.06 -0.64
C GLU A 21 -11.18 -6.06 -1.67
N ALA A 22 -10.35 -5.42 -2.48
CA ALA A 22 -10.72 -4.48 -3.53
C ALA A 22 -10.63 -5.08 -4.95
N ASN A 23 -10.41 -6.39 -5.09
CA ASN A 23 -10.20 -7.09 -6.36
C ASN A 23 -9.00 -6.53 -7.17
N VAL A 24 -7.97 -6.05 -6.49
CA VAL A 24 -6.73 -5.62 -7.15
C VAL A 24 -5.82 -6.83 -7.34
N ASP A 25 -5.46 -7.10 -8.59
CA ASP A 25 -4.51 -8.16 -8.93
C ASP A 25 -3.08 -7.77 -8.49
N ALA A 26 -2.57 -8.49 -7.48
CA ALA A 26 -1.22 -8.31 -6.95
C ALA A 26 -0.13 -8.48 -8.01
N SER A 27 -0.38 -9.21 -9.10
CA SER A 27 0.57 -9.36 -10.21
C SER A 27 0.88 -8.03 -10.92
N LYS A 28 0.01 -7.03 -10.76
CA LYS A 28 0.14 -5.69 -11.36
C LYS A 28 0.95 -4.71 -10.52
N ILE A 29 1.30 -5.05 -9.29
CA ILE A 29 2.09 -4.17 -8.40
C ILE A 29 3.37 -3.67 -9.09
N PRO A 30 4.20 -4.51 -9.76
CA PRO A 30 5.41 -4.02 -10.43
C PRO A 30 5.14 -2.97 -11.52
N GLU A 31 4.01 -3.07 -12.22
CA GLU A 31 3.57 -2.10 -13.23
C GLU A 31 3.13 -0.79 -12.55
N MET A 32 2.37 -0.88 -11.46
CA MET A 32 1.89 0.28 -10.70
C MET A 32 3.03 1.09 -10.08
N THR A 33 4.10 0.44 -9.63
CA THR A 33 5.19 1.10 -8.93
C THR A 33 6.30 1.61 -9.84
N LYS A 34 6.25 1.30 -11.14
CA LYS A 34 7.22 1.77 -12.15
C LYS A 34 7.32 3.29 -12.21
N VAL A 35 6.22 4.00 -11.96
CA VAL A 35 6.19 5.48 -11.95
C VAL A 35 7.11 6.11 -10.88
N PHE A 36 7.51 5.33 -9.87
CA PHE A 36 8.36 5.78 -8.79
C PHE A 36 9.86 5.51 -9.03
N GLU A 37 10.24 4.92 -10.18
CA GLU A 37 11.64 4.68 -10.54
C GLU A 37 12.48 5.97 -10.57
N GLY A 38 13.69 5.91 -10.00
CA GLY A 38 14.65 7.02 -10.01
C GLY A 38 14.24 8.26 -9.20
N ARG A 39 13.21 8.14 -8.36
CA ARG A 39 12.66 9.25 -7.56
C ARG A 39 12.40 8.80 -6.13
N THR A 40 12.43 9.73 -5.19
CA THR A 40 11.97 9.52 -3.80
C THR A 40 10.66 10.25 -3.57
N HIS A 41 9.80 9.67 -2.73
CA HIS A 41 8.47 10.19 -2.43
C HIS A 41 8.21 10.24 -0.93
N GLY A 42 7.40 11.20 -0.49
CA GLY A 42 7.04 11.37 0.91
C GLY A 42 7.83 12.49 1.61
N ALA A 43 7.13 13.32 2.39
CA ALA A 43 7.72 14.45 3.10
C ALA A 43 8.22 14.09 4.51
N PHE A 44 7.59 13.11 5.17
CA PHE A 44 7.97 12.66 6.50
C PHE A 44 9.16 11.68 6.45
N HIS A 45 9.12 10.74 5.52
CA HIS A 45 10.19 9.78 5.26
C HIS A 45 10.33 9.60 3.75
N PRO A 46 11.48 9.92 3.14
CA PRO A 46 11.71 9.70 1.72
C PRO A 46 11.74 8.20 1.41
N LEU A 47 10.81 7.75 0.57
CA LEU A 47 10.68 6.35 0.13
C LEU A 47 11.20 6.23 -1.29
N ASN A 48 12.07 5.24 -1.53
CA ASN A 48 12.45 4.84 -2.89
C ASN A 48 11.44 3.81 -3.46
N LYS A 49 11.65 3.38 -4.70
CA LYS A 49 10.79 2.38 -5.34
C LYS A 49 10.72 1.06 -4.57
N ASP A 50 11.83 0.54 -4.05
CA ASP A 50 11.86 -0.73 -3.33
C ASP A 50 11.06 -0.66 -2.03
N ASP A 51 11.08 0.49 -1.34
CA ASP A 51 10.26 0.71 -0.15
C ASP A 51 8.77 0.76 -0.51
N ILE A 52 8.43 1.39 -1.63
CA ILE A 52 7.05 1.43 -2.14
C ILE A 52 6.60 0.01 -2.51
N ASP A 53 7.43 -0.77 -3.19
CA ASP A 53 7.14 -2.17 -3.51
C ASP A 53 6.83 -2.97 -2.24
N ARG A 54 7.64 -2.83 -1.18
CA ARG A 54 7.39 -3.45 0.13
C ARG A 54 6.08 -3.00 0.78
N ILE A 55 5.71 -1.73 0.65
CA ILE A 55 4.41 -1.23 1.18
C ILE A 55 3.24 -1.91 0.44
N PHE A 56 3.34 -2.05 -0.88
CA PHE A 56 2.33 -2.78 -1.66
C PHE A 56 2.27 -4.26 -1.26
N GLU A 57 3.41 -4.90 -0.99
CA GLU A 57 3.46 -6.28 -0.49
C GLU A 57 2.77 -6.44 0.87
N LEU A 58 2.96 -5.49 1.80
CA LEU A 58 2.26 -5.48 3.10
C LEU A 58 0.74 -5.32 2.97
N ALA A 59 0.29 -4.68 1.88
CA ALA A 59 -1.12 -4.39 1.63
C ALA A 59 -1.86 -5.47 0.83
N LYS A 60 -1.19 -6.54 0.37
CA LYS A 60 -1.80 -7.63 -0.41
C LYS A 60 -3.03 -8.26 0.28
#